data_AF-A0A3P7INJ2-F1
#
_entry.id   AF-A0A3P7INJ2-F1
#
_cell.length_a   1.000
_cell.length_b   1.000
_cell.length_c   1.000
_cell.angle_alpha   90.00
_cell.angle_beta   90.00
_cell.angle_gamma   90.00
#
_symmetry.space_group_name_H-M   'P 1'
#
loop_
_entity.id
_entity.type
_entity.pdbx_description
1 polymer ?
#
loop_
_entity_poly.entity_id
_entity_poly.type
_entity_poly.pdbx_seq_one_letter_code
_entity_poly.pdbx_strand_id
1 'polypeptide(L)'
;MTDEAVDEEVAGNDSFELANNESSLHIPDKIKCITTAPFGTGYDYIVVGTESQVLVYDFCQNSTIFRRDVPDGVHCFAVGKLGELDRIILCGGNCAIWGFDETGRDIYWTVAGEKPLSK
;
A
#
# COMPACT_ATOMS: atom_id res chain seq x y z
N MET A 1 42.14 -33.71 24.71
CA MET A 1 41.57 -34.08 23.40
C MET A 1 40.35 -34.91 23.72
N THR A 2 39.19 -34.30 23.95
CA THR A 2 38.50 -33.32 23.09
C THR A 2 37.93 -32.14 23.88
N ASP A 3 38.07 -30.94 23.33
CA ASP A 3 37.32 -29.74 23.73
C ASP A 3 35.86 -29.94 23.35
N GLU A 4 34.94 -29.77 24.30
CA GLU A 4 33.54 -29.47 23.99
C GLU A 4 33.40 -27.95 23.93
N ALA A 5 33.18 -27.43 22.71
CA ALA A 5 32.79 -26.05 22.52
C ALA A 5 31.36 -25.89 23.04
N VAL A 6 31.18 -25.00 24.03
CA VAL A 6 29.87 -24.55 24.46
C VAL A 6 29.45 -23.46 23.48
N ASP A 7 28.47 -23.74 22.62
CA ASP A 7 27.84 -22.72 21.78
C ASP A 7 27.07 -21.75 22.68
N GLU A 8 27.56 -20.50 22.75
CA GLU A 8 26.84 -19.39 23.37
C GLU A 8 25.75 -18.91 22.41
N GLU A 9 24.52 -19.40 22.60
CA GLU A 9 23.37 -18.87 21.87
C GLU A 9 23.04 -17.48 22.43
N VAL A 10 23.50 -16.43 21.73
CA VAL A 10 23.09 -15.05 22.02
C VAL A 10 21.64 -14.91 21.56
N ALA A 11 20.71 -15.21 22.47
CA ALA A 11 19.30 -14.88 22.30
C ALA A 11 19.17 -13.35 22.23
N GLY A 12 19.20 -12.81 21.01
CA GLY A 12 18.89 -11.42 20.74
C GLY A 12 17.51 -11.11 21.28
N ASN A 13 17.45 -10.34 22.36
CA ASN A 13 16.21 -9.79 22.88
C ASN A 13 15.69 -8.73 21.90
N ASP A 14 14.99 -9.18 20.87
CA ASP A 14 14.16 -8.35 19.98
C ASP A 14 12.91 -7.89 20.76
N SER A 15 13.11 -7.01 21.73
CA SER A 15 12.02 -6.31 22.40
C SER A 15 11.44 -5.26 21.44
N PHE A 16 10.31 -5.57 20.82
CA PHE A 16 9.49 -4.58 20.13
C PHE A 16 8.73 -3.75 21.16
N GLU A 17 9.21 -2.53 21.43
CA GLU A 17 8.48 -1.55 22.23
C GLU A 17 7.33 -0.96 21.42
N LEU A 18 6.10 -1.36 21.75
CA LEU A 18 4.89 -0.70 21.24
C LEU A 18 4.70 0.61 22.00
N ALA A 19 5.33 1.68 21.52
CA ALA A 19 5.02 3.03 21.97
C ALA A 19 3.59 3.38 21.53
N ASN A 20 2.66 3.50 22.48
CA ASN A 20 1.27 3.91 22.22
C ASN A 20 1.18 5.41 21.88
N ASN A 21 1.69 5.80 20.72
CA ASN A 21 1.51 7.14 20.17
C ASN A 21 0.50 7.08 19.02
N GLU A 22 -0.76 7.35 19.32
CA GLU A 22 -1.83 7.38 18.32
C GLU A 22 -1.76 8.71 17.55
N SER A 23 -1.75 8.63 16.22
CA SER A 23 -1.85 9.79 15.33
C SER A 23 -3.07 9.61 14.42
N SER A 24 -3.92 10.63 14.32
CA SER A 24 -5.14 10.58 13.50
C SER A 24 -4.98 11.35 12.20
N LEU A 25 -5.35 10.71 11.08
CA LEU A 25 -5.44 11.33 9.76
C LEU A 25 -6.91 11.41 9.36
N HIS A 26 -7.42 12.63 9.16
CA HIS A 26 -8.79 12.82 8.71
C HIS A 26 -8.90 12.67 7.19
N ILE A 27 -9.71 11.72 6.73
CA ILE A 27 -10.04 11.51 5.33
C ILE A 27 -11.54 11.81 5.15
N PRO A 28 -11.91 12.77 4.30
CA PRO A 28 -13.29 13.25 4.20
C PRO A 28 -14.23 12.22 3.57
N ASP A 29 -13.72 11.43 2.62
CA ASP A 29 -14.49 10.43 1.91
C ASP A 29 -14.47 9.08 2.61
N LYS A 30 -15.51 8.27 2.35
CA LYS A 30 -15.59 6.92 2.91
C LYS A 30 -14.44 6.05 2.40
N ILE A 31 -13.62 5.57 3.33
CA ILE A 31 -12.54 4.64 3.06
C ILE A 31 -13.12 3.25 2.76
N LYS A 32 -12.70 2.65 1.64
CA LYS A 32 -13.07 1.29 1.24
C LYS A 32 -11.95 0.29 1.47
N CYS A 33 -10.71 0.69 1.24
CA CYS A 33 -9.53 -0.16 1.40
C CYS A 33 -8.29 0.67 1.70
N ILE A 34 -7.30 0.04 2.33
CA ILE A 34 -6.01 0.64 2.69
C ILE A 34 -4.92 -0.38 2.36
N THR A 35 -3.75 0.08 1.94
CA THR A 35 -2.54 -0.74 1.84
C THR A 35 -1.29 0.11 2.12
N THR A 36 -0.13 -0.53 2.13
CA THR A 36 1.17 0.14 2.19
C THR A 36 1.93 -0.05 0.89
N ALA A 37 2.72 0.94 0.49
CA ALA A 37 3.51 0.90 -0.74
C ALA A 37 4.97 1.30 -0.48
N PRO A 38 5.95 0.41 -0.70
CA PRO A 38 7.37 0.75 -0.61
C PRO A 38 7.82 1.46 -1.89
N PHE A 39 7.95 2.80 -1.88
CA PHE A 39 8.52 3.54 -3.00
C PHE A 39 10.04 3.82 -2.86
N GLY A 40 10.77 2.94 -2.19
CA GLY A 40 12.24 2.94 -2.17
C GLY A 40 12.88 3.99 -1.25
N THR A 41 12.11 4.68 -0.42
CA THR A 41 12.59 5.73 0.51
C THR A 41 12.97 5.22 1.90
N GLY A 42 13.03 3.89 2.09
CA GLY A 42 13.37 3.26 3.38
C GLY A 42 12.20 3.16 4.36
N TYR A 43 11.02 3.66 3.99
CA TYR A 43 9.75 3.47 4.70
C TYR A 43 8.61 3.32 3.68
N ASP A 44 7.45 2.89 4.17
CA ASP A 44 6.27 2.68 3.35
C ASP A 44 5.33 3.89 3.36
N TYR A 45 4.72 4.15 2.21
CA TYR A 45 3.62 5.10 2.08
C TYR A 45 2.29 4.44 2.42
N ILE A 46 1.36 5.20 2.98
CA ILE A 46 0.00 4.75 3.22
C ILE A 46 -0.82 5.05 1.97
N VAL A 47 -1.43 4.02 1.40
CA VAL A 47 -2.30 4.13 0.24
C VAL A 47 -3.73 3.91 0.70
N VAL A 48 -4.62 4.85 0.41
CA VAL A 48 -6.02 4.81 0.80
C VAL A 48 -6.91 4.86 -0.44
N GLY A 49 -7.85 3.93 -0.52
CA GLY A 49 -8.86 3.85 -1.55
C GLY A 49 -10.20 4.28 -0.98
N THR A 50 -10.85 5.24 -1.64
CA THR A 50 -12.15 5.77 -1.24
C THR A 50 -13.24 5.35 -2.23
N GLU A 51 -14.45 5.89 -2.04
CA GLU A 51 -15.56 5.73 -2.98
C GLU A 51 -15.29 6.29 -4.38
N SER A 52 -14.34 7.21 -4.54
CA SER A 52 -14.09 7.91 -5.80
C SER A 52 -12.62 8.24 -6.07
N GLN A 53 -11.70 7.93 -5.15
CA GLN A 53 -10.31 8.38 -5.25
C GLN A 53 -9.30 7.38 -4.67
N VAL A 54 -8.06 7.45 -5.16
CA VAL A 54 -6.87 6.92 -4.51
C VAL A 54 -6.08 8.09 -3.91
N LEU A 55 -5.67 7.95 -2.66
CA LEU A 55 -4.81 8.87 -1.93
C LEU A 55 -3.53 8.13 -1.52
N VAL A 56 -2.37 8.69 -1.85
CA VAL A 56 -1.08 8.23 -1.30
C VAL A 56 -0.54 9.28 -0.34
N TYR A 57 -0.25 8.83 0.88
CA TYR A 57 0.12 9.67 2.00
C TYR A 57 1.46 9.24 2.60
N ASP A 58 2.33 10.23 2.80
CA ASP A 58 3.60 10.10 3.49
C ASP A 58 3.41 10.42 4.96
N PHE A 59 3.47 9.38 5.80
CA PHE A 59 3.34 9.53 7.24
C PHE A 59 4.56 10.24 7.85
N CYS A 60 5.77 9.95 7.36
CA CYS A 60 7.01 10.53 7.90
C CYS A 60 7.09 12.04 7.63
N GLN A 61 6.60 12.50 6.47
CA GLN A 61 6.55 13.92 6.13
C GLN A 61 5.21 14.59 6.42
N ASN A 62 4.22 13.84 6.93
CA ASN A 62 2.85 14.30 7.16
C ASN A 62 2.25 14.99 5.92
N SER A 63 2.52 14.43 4.72
CA SER A 63 2.23 15.08 3.43
C SER A 63 1.47 14.16 2.48
N THR A 64 0.64 14.74 1.61
CA THR A 64 -0.02 13.99 0.53
C THR A 64 0.90 13.96 -0.69
N ILE A 65 1.29 12.77 -1.13
CA ILE A 65 2.11 12.60 -2.34
C ILE A 65 1.26 12.86 -3.58
N PHE A 66 0.13 12.15 -3.70
CA PHE A 66 -0.83 12.39 -4.79
C PHE A 66 -2.25 11.97 -4.43
N ARG A 67 -3.22 12.53 -5.19
CA ARG A 67 -4.61 12.07 -5.26
C ARG A 67 -4.98 11.83 -6.72
N ARG A 68 -5.71 10.75 -6.98
CA ARG A 68 -6.23 10.42 -8.31
C ARG A 68 -7.69 10.02 -8.23
N ASP A 69 -8.48 10.55 -9.14
CA ASP A 69 -9.89 10.20 -9.27
C ASP A 69 -10.01 8.81 -9.92
N VAL A 70 -10.80 7.95 -9.28
CA VAL A 70 -11.20 6.63 -9.75
C VAL A 70 -12.73 6.60 -9.66
N PRO A 71 -13.46 6.98 -10.73
CA PRO A 71 -14.90 7.20 -10.68
C PRO A 71 -15.73 6.00 -10.21
N ASP A 72 -15.24 4.79 -10.49
CA ASP A 72 -15.87 3.52 -10.09
C ASP A 72 -15.54 3.11 -8.64
N GLY A 73 -14.78 3.95 -7.94
CA GLY A 73 -14.25 3.72 -6.60
C GLY A 73 -13.16 2.67 -6.55
N VAL A 74 -12.57 2.51 -5.36
CA VAL A 74 -11.42 1.64 -5.15
C VAL A 74 -11.76 0.56 -4.14
N HIS A 75 -11.72 -0.70 -4.57
CA HIS A 75 -12.14 -1.85 -3.77
C HIS A 75 -10.99 -2.71 -3.27
N CYS A 76 -9.88 -2.75 -4.00
CA CYS A 76 -8.69 -3.49 -3.62
C CYS A 76 -7.44 -2.84 -4.20
N PHE A 77 -6.30 -3.14 -3.58
CA PHE A 77 -4.99 -2.74 -4.05
C PHE A 77 -4.08 -3.95 -4.23
N ALA A 78 -3.16 -3.83 -5.19
CA ALA A 78 -1.97 -4.65 -5.26
C ALA A 78 -0.78 -3.72 -5.54
N VAL A 79 0.29 -3.85 -4.77
CA VAL A 79 1.51 -3.04 -4.94
C VAL A 79 2.64 -3.96 -5.33
N GLY A 80 3.43 -3.59 -6.34
CA GLY A 80 4.59 -4.38 -6.75
C GLY A 80 5.12 -3.99 -8.11
N LYS A 81 5.60 -5.00 -8.84
CA LYS A 81 6.19 -4.87 -10.18
C LYS A 81 5.26 -5.48 -11.25
N LEU A 82 5.09 -4.78 -12.37
CA LEU A 82 4.33 -5.24 -13.53
C LEU A 82 5.17 -5.13 -14.81
N GLY A 83 5.71 -6.25 -15.30
CA GLY A 83 6.60 -6.25 -16.46
C GLY A 83 7.88 -5.44 -16.18
N GLU A 84 8.13 -4.41 -16.99
CA GLU A 84 9.26 -3.47 -16.81
C GLU A 84 8.96 -2.34 -15.80
N LEU A 85 7.74 -2.29 -15.26
CA LEU A 85 7.31 -1.27 -14.29
C LEU A 85 7.64 -1.76 -12.88
N ASP A 86 8.77 -1.32 -12.32
CA ASP A 86 9.29 -1.83 -11.05
C ASP A 86 8.42 -1.50 -9.82
N ARG A 87 7.75 -0.35 -9.82
CA ARG A 87 6.94 0.14 -8.70
C ARG A 87 5.62 0.72 -9.18
N ILE A 88 4.57 -0.07 -9.07
CA ILE A 88 3.21 0.28 -9.47
C ILE A 88 2.23 -0.01 -8.33
N ILE A 89 1.28 0.92 -8.15
CA ILE A 89 0.07 0.68 -7.36
C ILE A 89 -1.03 0.33 -8.34
N LEU A 90 -1.47 -0.93 -8.33
CA LEU A 90 -2.67 -1.37 -9.01
C LEU A 90 -3.87 -1.23 -8.09
N CYS A 91 -4.96 -0.66 -8.59
CA CYS A 91 -6.20 -0.56 -7.85
C CYS A 91 -7.39 -1.06 -8.69
N GLY A 92 -8.18 -1.97 -8.10
CA GLY A 92 -9.39 -2.51 -8.71
C GLY A 92 -10.61 -1.71 -8.34
N GLY A 93 -11.32 -1.20 -9.35
CA GLY A 93 -12.67 -0.64 -9.22
C GLY A 93 -13.76 -1.67 -9.54
N ASN A 94 -14.94 -1.21 -9.94
CA ASN A 94 -16.02 -2.11 -10.35
C ASN A 94 -15.77 -2.80 -11.69
N CYS A 95 -15.42 -2.03 -12.72
CA CYS A 95 -15.27 -2.53 -14.10
C CYS A 95 -13.91 -2.18 -14.71
N ALA A 96 -12.97 -1.67 -13.92
CA ALA A 96 -11.66 -1.26 -14.38
C ALA A 96 -10.59 -1.53 -13.33
N ILE A 97 -9.39 -1.83 -13.82
CA ILE A 97 -8.16 -1.87 -13.03
C ILE A 97 -7.32 -0.70 -13.50
N TRP A 98 -6.86 0.12 -12.55
CA TRP A 98 -5.99 1.26 -12.77
C TRP A 98 -4.61 0.97 -12.18
N GLY A 99 -3.57 1.57 -12.76
CA GLY A 99 -2.19 1.43 -12.34
C GLY A 99 -1.47 2.77 -12.32
N PHE A 100 -0.97 3.14 -11.14
CA PHE A 100 -0.29 4.40 -10.90
C PHE A 100 1.18 4.19 -10.57
N ASP A 101 2.06 5.05 -11.11
CA ASP A 101 3.46 5.11 -10.69
C ASP A 101 3.63 5.86 -9.34
N GLU A 102 4.86 5.91 -8.84
CA GLU A 102 5.22 6.64 -7.60
C GLU A 102 4.91 8.15 -7.65
N THR A 103 4.76 8.72 -8.84
CA THR A 103 4.39 10.14 -9.05
C THR A 103 2.86 10.33 -9.18
N GLY A 104 2.10 9.24 -9.17
CA GLY A 104 0.66 9.22 -9.39
C GLY A 104 0.25 9.39 -10.85
N ARG A 105 1.14 9.19 -11.83
CA ARG A 105 0.75 9.16 -13.24
C ARG A 105 0.06 7.82 -13.55
N ASP A 106 -1.02 7.90 -14.31
CA ASP A 106 -1.66 6.71 -14.88
C ASP A 106 -0.74 6.12 -15.96
N ILE A 107 -0.23 4.92 -15.68
CA ILE A 107 0.68 4.17 -16.54
C ILE A 107 0.05 2.87 -17.06
N TYR A 108 -1.12 2.51 -16.55
CA TYR A 108 -1.81 1.28 -16.91
C TYR A 108 -3.30 1.39 -16.60
N TRP A 109 -4.12 0.99 -17.55
CA TRP A 109 -5.54 0.75 -17.29
C TRP A 109 -6.04 -0.41 -18.14
N THR A 110 -6.97 -1.19 -17.60
CA THR A 110 -7.71 -2.18 -18.36
C THR A 110 -9.13 -2.30 -17.83
N VAL A 111 -10.05 -2.65 -18.70
CA VAL A 111 -11.39 -3.07 -18.29
C VAL A 111 -11.28 -4.45 -17.63
N ALA A 112 -11.92 -4.61 -16.48
CA ALA A 112 -12.15 -5.90 -15.85
C ALA A 112 -13.61 -6.29 -16.08
N GLY A 113 -13.86 -7.56 -16.39
CA GLY A 113 -15.21 -8.06 -16.65
C GLY A 113 -16.19 -7.72 -15.52
N GLU A 114 -17.43 -7.44 -15.88
CA GLU A 114 -18.49 -7.12 -14.93
C GLU A 114 -18.65 -8.23 -13.88
N LYS A 115 -18.99 -7.86 -12.63
CA LYS A 115 -19.43 -8.86 -11.65
C LYS A 115 -20.71 -9.53 -12.20
N PRO A 116 -20.80 -10.87 -12.29
CA PRO A 116 -22.05 -11.51 -12.61
C PRO A 116 -23.07 -11.15 -11.52
N LEU A 117 -24.20 -10.55 -11.92
CA LEU A 117 -25.36 -10.37 -11.06
C LEU A 117 -25.84 -11.76 -10.61
N SER A 118 -25.50 -12.17 -9.38
CA SER A 118 -26.16 -13.30 -8.74
C SER A 118 -27.61 -12.89 -8.48
N LYS A 119 -28.54 -13.47 -9.25
CA LYS A 119 -29.98 -13.37 -9.04
C LYS A 119 -30.42 -13.98 -7.71
#